data_AF-A0A2S9YYQ2-F1
#
_entry.id   AF-A0A2S9YYQ2-F1
#
_cell.length_a   1.000
_cell.length_b   1.000
_cell.length_c   1.000
_cell.angle_alpha   90.00
_cell.angle_beta   90.00
_cell.angle_gamma   90.00
#
_symmetry.space_group_name_H-M   'P 1'
#
loop_
_entity.id
_entity.type
_entity.pdbx_description
1 polymer ?
#
loop_
_entity_poly.entity_id
_entity_poly.type
_entity_poly.pdbx_seq_one_letter_code
_entity_poly.pdbx_strand_id
1 'polypeptide(L)'
;MRSPRSPLALLLLIPLVAACGDDGGPADSGETSQSGDGDGDPTGDGDPTGDGDGDPGDGDGDPTGDGDGDPTGDGDGDPTGDGDGDPTGDPCTPTDWDPAEFAAVYDVGPGHAYEDPSAVPWDTLGPGSLIRIHWREQPYRDKWVINTAGTEAAPIVVTGVPENGQLPVISGDGAKTRSELSFWNQPRGLIKIGGADAPGGDAASWIFIENLDLRDASSSNSFSNSGGATQAYSGNAAALYVEWGDHLFFRNNEVSWSGNGIFTGSQSSDVHVQCNYVHDNGVPGSIYEHNSYTESVRITFEFNHYGPPCPDCGGNNLKDRSAGTVIRYNWIEAGNRQLDLVESDHDELVALPEYARTYVYGNVLVEPDGAGNSQILHYGGDLGDQAYYRKGTLHLYNNTVISTRNGNTTWMRLSSNDETCDARNNVVYVTAGGATLAMTSGTGQLELRNNWLVEGWTDTHDNLTGSVTDLGGNVVGAEPGFVDFAGQDFGPAPASELRDVAGPLADQVPAPTWAYIKHRSGAPRVDDGELDIGAYEG
;
A
#
# COMPACT_ATOMS: atom_id res chain seq x y z
N MET A 1 -28.02 -61.92 -41.68
CA MET A 1 -27.37 -62.00 -40.35
C MET A 1 -27.38 -60.61 -39.75
N ARG A 2 -27.92 -60.51 -38.51
CA ARG A 2 -27.97 -59.37 -37.56
C ARG A 2 -28.13 -57.92 -38.08
N SER A 3 -29.36 -57.43 -37.86
CA SER A 3 -29.87 -56.05 -37.60
C SER A 3 -29.08 -55.27 -36.51
N PRO A 4 -29.47 -54.04 -36.05
CA PRO A 4 -30.50 -53.06 -36.50
C PRO A 4 -30.04 -51.56 -36.52
N ARG A 5 -30.61 -50.66 -37.35
CA ARG A 5 -31.71 -49.66 -37.17
C ARG A 5 -31.44 -48.42 -36.27
N SER A 6 -31.62 -47.20 -36.81
CA SER A 6 -32.82 -46.33 -36.57
C SER A 6 -32.85 -45.02 -37.43
N PRO A 7 -34.03 -44.41 -37.70
CA PRO A 7 -34.30 -43.28 -38.63
C PRO A 7 -34.52 -41.91 -37.93
N LEU A 8 -34.35 -40.73 -38.58
CA LEU A 8 -35.32 -39.85 -39.32
C LEU A 8 -36.66 -39.62 -38.57
N ALA A 9 -37.29 -38.44 -38.42
CA ALA A 9 -37.45 -37.19 -39.20
C ALA A 9 -38.27 -36.17 -38.33
N LEU A 10 -38.09 -34.83 -38.34
CA LEU A 10 -38.63 -33.78 -39.25
C LEU A 10 -39.82 -32.93 -38.69
N LEU A 11 -39.54 -31.64 -38.45
CA LEU A 11 -40.25 -30.36 -38.78
C LEU A 11 -41.77 -30.13 -38.52
N LEU A 12 -42.14 -28.94 -38.00
CA LEU A 12 -43.20 -28.06 -38.56
C LEU A 12 -43.20 -26.61 -37.97
N LEU A 13 -43.81 -25.65 -38.69
CA LEU A 13 -43.79 -24.17 -38.57
C LEU A 13 -45.19 -23.55 -38.18
N ILE A 14 -45.22 -22.50 -37.31
CA ILE A 14 -45.91 -21.13 -37.34
C ILE A 14 -47.48 -21.02 -37.48
N PRO A 15 -48.31 -20.02 -36.96
CA PRO A 15 -48.15 -18.53 -36.74
C PRO A 15 -48.87 -17.75 -35.56
N LEU A 16 -48.51 -16.43 -35.46
CA LEU A 16 -49.16 -15.15 -35.02
C LEU A 16 -50.32 -15.03 -33.98
N VAL A 17 -50.21 -14.06 -33.02
CA VAL A 17 -51.19 -13.00 -32.64
C VAL A 17 -50.46 -11.76 -32.01
N ALA A 18 -51.02 -10.55 -32.17
CA ALA A 18 -50.48 -9.21 -31.86
C ALA A 18 -50.92 -8.58 -30.51
N ALA A 19 -50.16 -7.57 -30.00
CA ALA A 19 -50.59 -6.18 -29.69
C ALA A 19 -50.00 -5.50 -28.42
N CYS A 20 -49.38 -4.32 -28.65
CA CYS A 20 -49.30 -3.06 -27.86
C CYS A 20 -48.47 -2.92 -26.55
N GLY A 21 -47.57 -1.91 -26.55
CA GLY A 21 -47.54 -0.90 -25.47
C GLY A 21 -46.19 -0.52 -24.80
N ASP A 22 -45.57 0.55 -25.33
CA ASP A 22 -44.96 1.70 -24.62
C ASP A 22 -43.59 1.64 -23.87
N ASP A 23 -42.98 2.83 -23.86
CA ASP A 23 -41.61 3.28 -23.64
C ASP A 23 -41.02 3.13 -22.21
N GLY A 24 -39.68 3.17 -22.11
CA GLY A 24 -38.96 3.52 -20.88
C GLY A 24 -37.55 2.93 -20.78
N GLY A 25 -36.52 3.78 -20.74
CA GLY A 25 -35.10 3.42 -20.69
C GLY A 25 -34.64 2.70 -19.41
N PRO A 26 -33.37 2.27 -19.34
CA PRO A 26 -32.87 1.57 -18.16
C PRO A 26 -32.65 2.58 -17.02
N ALA A 27 -33.35 2.33 -15.92
CA ALA A 27 -33.17 3.00 -14.65
C ALA A 27 -31.87 2.52 -14.00
N ASP A 28 -30.95 3.47 -13.81
CA ASP A 28 -30.26 3.77 -12.55
C ASP A 28 -30.38 2.70 -11.45
N SER A 29 -29.36 1.86 -11.32
CA SER A 29 -29.17 0.98 -10.18
C SER A 29 -28.53 1.78 -9.05
N GLY A 30 -29.37 2.43 -8.25
CA GLY A 30 -28.97 3.05 -6.99
C GLY A 30 -28.34 2.01 -6.08
N GLU A 31 -27.09 2.26 -5.70
CA GLU A 31 -26.37 1.52 -4.68
C GLU A 31 -27.10 1.71 -3.34
N THR A 32 -27.65 0.61 -2.82
CA THR A 32 -28.05 0.54 -1.42
C THR A 32 -26.80 0.28 -0.59
N SER A 33 -26.38 1.30 0.15
CA SER A 33 -25.45 1.20 1.27
C SER A 33 -25.94 0.12 2.24
N GLN A 34 -25.29 -1.04 2.24
CA GLN A 34 -25.37 -1.98 3.35
C GLN A 34 -24.17 -1.72 4.26
N SER A 35 -24.44 -1.02 5.35
CA SER A 35 -23.64 -1.06 6.57
C SER A 35 -23.61 -2.51 7.08
N GLY A 36 -22.43 -3.07 7.28
CA GLY A 36 -22.25 -4.42 7.77
C GLY A 36 -20.93 -4.58 8.50
N ASP A 37 -21.03 -4.45 9.82
CA ASP A 37 -20.34 -5.19 10.87
C ASP A 37 -18.81 -5.34 10.75
N GLY A 38 -18.11 -4.40 11.39
CA GLY A 38 -16.71 -4.57 11.77
C GLY A 38 -16.56 -5.73 12.76
N ASP A 39 -15.89 -6.78 12.32
CA ASP A 39 -15.45 -7.89 13.17
C ASP A 39 -14.20 -7.47 13.96
N GLY A 40 -14.39 -6.53 14.89
CA GLY A 40 -13.49 -6.35 16.02
C GLY A 40 -13.77 -7.44 17.05
N ASP A 41 -12.95 -8.48 17.09
CA ASP A 41 -13.00 -9.52 18.12
C ASP A 41 -12.42 -8.98 19.44
N PRO A 42 -13.18 -8.97 20.55
CA PRO A 42 -12.70 -8.47 21.83
C PRO A 42 -12.04 -9.61 22.61
N THR A 43 -10.73 -9.49 22.85
CA THR A 43 -10.06 -10.28 23.90
C THR A 43 -9.59 -9.35 25.03
N GLY A 44 -9.91 -9.72 26.27
CA GLY A 44 -9.17 -9.23 27.45
C GLY A 44 -9.96 -8.54 28.56
N ASP A 45 -10.78 -9.32 29.26
CA ASP A 45 -10.79 -9.52 30.71
C ASP A 45 -10.32 -8.37 31.64
N GLY A 46 -11.25 -7.86 32.45
CA GLY A 46 -11.00 -6.85 33.48
C GLY A 46 -10.40 -7.37 34.80
N ASP A 47 -9.87 -6.44 35.60
CA ASP A 47 -10.31 -6.00 36.95
C ASP A 47 -9.19 -5.09 37.57
N PRO A 48 -9.34 -4.49 38.77
CA PRO A 48 -10.08 -3.28 39.12
C PRO A 48 -9.20 -2.07 39.52
N THR A 49 -9.92 -0.94 39.57
CA THR A 49 -9.72 0.38 40.18
C THR A 49 -8.80 0.54 41.41
N GLY A 50 -8.13 1.70 41.45
CA GLY A 50 -7.93 2.57 42.63
C GLY A 50 -6.60 2.40 43.38
N ASP A 51 -5.88 3.43 43.83
CA ASP A 51 -6.12 4.87 44.04
C ASP A 51 -4.75 5.57 44.20
N GLY A 52 -4.68 6.89 43.99
CA GLY A 52 -3.94 7.76 44.91
C GLY A 52 -2.75 8.59 44.40
N ASP A 53 -3.02 9.88 44.20
CA ASP A 53 -2.33 11.06 44.77
C ASP A 53 -0.88 11.41 44.37
N GLY A 54 -0.75 12.45 43.53
CA GLY A 54 -0.25 13.79 43.89
C GLY A 54 1.24 13.99 44.25
N ASP A 55 1.98 14.73 43.40
CA ASP A 55 2.48 16.10 43.69
C ASP A 55 3.23 16.69 42.46
N PRO A 56 3.18 18.02 42.20
CA PRO A 56 3.97 18.68 41.18
C PRO A 56 5.30 19.20 41.78
N GLY A 57 6.42 18.93 41.10
CA GLY A 57 7.75 19.37 41.51
C GLY A 57 8.44 20.16 40.41
N ASP A 58 8.49 21.48 40.60
CA ASP A 58 9.20 22.47 39.79
C ASP A 58 10.72 22.31 39.90
N GLY A 59 11.47 22.55 38.82
CA GLY A 59 12.93 22.54 38.88
C GLY A 59 13.63 22.96 37.59
N ASP A 60 13.74 24.28 37.39
CA ASP A 60 14.62 24.92 36.39
C ASP A 60 16.09 24.50 36.58
N GLY A 61 16.81 24.29 35.46
CA GLY A 61 18.26 24.11 35.50
C GLY A 61 18.92 23.85 34.15
N ASP A 62 19.00 24.90 33.31
CA ASP A 62 20.06 25.00 32.30
C ASP A 62 21.32 25.58 33.00
N PRO A 63 22.53 25.05 32.72
CA PRO A 63 23.44 25.88 31.93
C PRO A 63 24.38 25.09 30.99
N THR A 64 24.48 25.61 29.75
CA THR A 64 25.68 25.87 28.94
C THR A 64 26.93 25.00 29.18
N GLY A 65 27.39 24.32 28.13
CA GLY A 65 28.72 23.70 28.09
C GLY A 65 29.15 23.27 26.70
N ASP A 66 29.93 24.15 26.06
CA ASP A 66 30.60 23.98 24.77
C ASP A 66 31.62 22.83 24.83
N GLY A 67 31.73 22.03 23.75
CA GLY A 67 32.74 20.98 23.65
C GLY A 67 32.81 20.33 22.28
N ASP A 68 33.58 20.95 21.37
CA ASP A 68 34.05 20.37 20.12
C ASP A 68 34.82 19.06 20.36
N GLY A 69 34.50 18.03 19.56
CA GLY A 69 35.24 16.78 19.55
C GLY A 69 34.73 15.83 18.48
N ASP A 70 35.04 16.14 17.21
CA ASP A 70 35.10 15.14 16.14
C ASP A 70 36.26 14.17 16.44
N PRO A 71 35.96 12.86 16.46
CA PRO A 71 36.81 11.96 15.74
C PRO A 71 36.02 10.95 14.90
N THR A 72 36.48 10.85 13.65
CA THR A 72 36.43 9.70 12.73
C THR A 72 35.06 9.39 12.14
N GLY A 73 34.89 9.89 10.91
CA GLY A 73 33.91 9.40 9.97
C GLY A 73 34.15 7.92 9.67
N ASP A 74 33.27 7.10 10.22
CA ASP A 74 32.98 5.77 9.77
C ASP A 74 31.72 5.95 8.90
N GLY A 75 31.90 5.75 7.59
CA GLY A 75 30.83 5.88 6.61
C GLY A 75 29.92 4.67 6.69
N ASP A 76 29.01 4.71 7.66
CA ASP A 76 27.91 3.76 7.76
C ASP A 76 26.73 4.38 7.01
N GLY A 77 26.40 3.78 5.87
CA GLY A 77 25.22 4.15 5.09
C GLY A 77 23.99 3.91 5.94
N ASP A 78 23.34 5.01 6.31
CA ASP A 78 22.01 5.04 6.90
C ASP A 78 21.02 4.24 6.02
N PRO A 79 20.40 3.16 6.54
CA PRO A 79 19.39 2.41 5.80
C PRO A 79 18.01 3.11 5.80
N THR A 80 17.83 4.18 6.56
CA THR A 80 16.56 4.93 6.71
C THR A 80 16.49 6.22 5.89
N GLY A 81 17.58 6.63 5.24
CA GLY A 81 17.60 7.68 4.24
C GLY A 81 16.95 8.98 4.70
N ASP A 82 17.33 9.51 5.86
CA ASP A 82 17.07 10.90 6.24
C ASP A 82 18.30 11.81 6.01
N GLY A 83 19.41 11.22 5.56
CA GLY A 83 20.65 11.94 5.30
C GLY A 83 20.49 13.13 4.35
N ASP A 84 20.83 14.32 4.86
CA ASP A 84 20.97 15.62 4.17
C ASP A 84 21.99 15.62 3.00
N GLY A 85 22.41 14.44 2.51
CA GLY A 85 23.22 14.29 1.32
C GLY A 85 22.38 14.38 0.06
N ASP A 86 22.91 15.01 -0.99
CA ASP A 86 22.26 14.98 -2.30
C ASP A 86 21.89 13.53 -2.67
N PRO A 87 20.65 13.27 -3.10
CA PRO A 87 20.24 11.93 -3.49
C PRO A 87 21.15 11.43 -4.62
N THR A 88 21.82 10.29 -4.42
CA THR A 88 22.65 9.65 -5.44
C THR A 88 22.33 8.16 -5.54
N GLY A 89 22.41 7.61 -6.76
CA GLY A 89 22.10 6.19 -7.01
C GLY A 89 20.61 5.89 -7.13
N ASP A 90 20.29 4.62 -7.38
CA ASP A 90 18.91 4.13 -7.42
C ASP A 90 18.46 3.71 -6.00
N PRO A 91 17.39 4.29 -5.44
CA PRO A 91 16.89 3.98 -4.09
C PRO A 91 16.41 2.53 -3.96
N CYS A 92 16.18 1.83 -5.07
CA CYS A 92 15.80 0.41 -5.09
C CYS A 92 16.98 -0.54 -5.28
N THR A 93 18.23 -0.04 -5.24
CA THR A 93 19.42 -0.91 -5.21
C THR A 93 19.36 -1.82 -3.98
N PRO A 94 19.34 -3.15 -4.14
CA PRO A 94 19.23 -4.07 -3.00
C PRO A 94 20.34 -3.84 -1.98
N THR A 95 20.01 -3.99 -0.68
CA THR A 95 21.00 -3.99 0.38
C THR A 95 21.93 -5.20 0.22
N ASP A 96 23.25 -4.98 0.21
CA ASP A 96 24.24 -6.05 0.25
C ASP A 96 24.62 -6.31 1.72
N TRP A 97 23.91 -7.24 2.35
CA TRP A 97 24.17 -7.62 3.74
C TRP A 97 25.43 -8.49 3.84
N ASP A 98 26.53 -7.94 4.39
CA ASP A 98 27.76 -8.72 4.62
C ASP A 98 27.52 -9.75 5.74
N PRO A 99 27.57 -11.07 5.45
CA PRO A 99 27.37 -12.10 6.47
C PRO A 99 28.38 -12.02 7.63
N ALA A 100 29.53 -11.36 7.46
CA ALA A 100 30.52 -11.18 8.51
C ALA A 100 30.08 -10.21 9.62
N GLU A 101 29.06 -9.38 9.36
CA GLU A 101 28.53 -8.39 10.31
C GLU A 101 27.44 -8.98 11.22
N PHE A 102 26.94 -10.16 10.88
CA PHE A 102 25.84 -10.81 11.60
C PHE A 102 26.33 -11.83 12.63
N ALA A 103 25.66 -11.87 13.77
CA ALA A 103 25.95 -12.81 14.85
C ALA A 103 25.60 -14.26 14.47
N ALA A 104 24.56 -14.44 13.66
CA ALA A 104 24.14 -15.74 13.14
C ALA A 104 23.72 -15.63 11.67
N VAL A 105 24.22 -16.56 10.85
CA VAL A 105 23.91 -16.63 9.42
C VAL A 105 23.29 -17.99 9.10
N TYR A 106 22.13 -17.97 8.45
CA TYR A 106 21.36 -19.14 8.07
C TYR A 106 21.19 -19.16 6.55
N ASP A 107 22.03 -19.92 5.86
CA ASP A 107 21.85 -20.17 4.43
C ASP A 107 20.84 -21.28 4.18
N VAL A 108 19.81 -20.96 3.41
CA VAL A 108 18.67 -21.83 3.10
C VAL A 108 18.65 -22.16 1.61
N GLY A 109 18.62 -23.44 1.28
CA GLY A 109 18.46 -23.93 -0.09
C GLY A 109 19.34 -25.14 -0.42
N PRO A 110 19.28 -25.63 -1.67
CA PRO A 110 19.95 -26.87 -2.07
C PRO A 110 21.45 -26.88 -1.76
N GLY A 111 21.89 -27.83 -0.93
CA GLY A 111 23.30 -27.99 -0.59
C GLY A 111 23.82 -27.10 0.54
N HIS A 112 22.94 -26.31 1.17
CA HIS A 112 23.24 -25.59 2.41
C HIS A 112 22.83 -26.39 3.65
N ALA A 113 23.23 -25.92 4.84
CA ALA A 113 22.90 -26.58 6.10
C ALA A 113 21.38 -26.66 6.36
N TYR A 114 20.64 -25.66 5.87
CA TYR A 114 19.19 -25.60 5.92
C TYR A 114 18.66 -25.77 4.49
N GLU A 115 17.96 -26.87 4.21
CA GLU A 115 17.48 -27.15 2.84
C GLU A 115 16.17 -26.40 2.51
N ASP A 116 15.39 -26.03 3.53
CA ASP A 116 14.13 -25.30 3.44
C ASP A 116 14.00 -24.28 4.59
N PRO A 117 13.19 -23.21 4.45
CA PRO A 117 12.97 -22.23 5.51
C PRO A 117 12.48 -22.84 6.83
N SER A 118 11.66 -23.90 6.82
CA SER A 118 11.22 -24.56 8.07
C SER A 118 12.35 -25.22 8.87
N ALA A 119 13.54 -25.41 8.28
CA ALA A 119 14.71 -25.91 8.99
C ALA A 119 15.42 -24.82 9.82
N VAL A 120 15.19 -23.54 9.52
CA VAL A 120 15.74 -22.42 10.29
C VAL A 120 15.13 -22.40 11.69
N PRO A 121 15.94 -22.20 12.75
CA PRO A 121 15.48 -22.17 14.13
C PRO A 121 14.76 -20.85 14.50
N TRP A 122 13.73 -20.46 13.73
CA TRP A 122 12.82 -19.31 13.91
C TRP A 122 12.38 -19.04 15.38
N ASP A 123 12.14 -20.09 16.18
CA ASP A 123 11.75 -20.03 17.60
C ASP A 123 12.86 -19.52 18.54
N THR A 124 14.10 -19.45 18.06
CA THR A 124 15.29 -19.07 18.85
C THR A 124 16.17 -18.05 18.15
N LEU A 125 15.64 -17.34 17.15
CA LEU A 125 16.35 -16.22 16.54
C LEU A 125 16.70 -15.19 17.62
N GLY A 126 17.81 -14.48 17.39
CA GLY A 126 18.21 -13.34 18.20
C GLY A 126 18.56 -12.14 17.33
N PRO A 127 18.84 -10.97 17.95
CA PRO A 127 19.38 -9.82 17.23
C PRO A 127 20.60 -10.18 16.39
N GLY A 128 20.75 -9.58 15.21
CA GLY A 128 21.84 -9.88 14.30
C GLY A 128 21.73 -11.25 13.63
N SER A 129 20.51 -11.72 13.37
CA SER A 129 20.27 -12.94 12.57
C SER A 129 20.07 -12.58 11.10
N LEU A 130 20.88 -13.17 10.23
CA LEU A 130 20.75 -13.08 8.77
C LEU A 130 20.29 -14.42 8.19
N ILE A 131 19.11 -14.45 7.60
CA ILE A 131 18.55 -15.61 6.92
C ILE A 131 18.62 -15.32 5.42
N ARG A 132 19.39 -16.13 4.68
CA ARG A 132 19.59 -15.99 3.23
C ARG A 132 18.94 -17.16 2.51
N ILE A 133 17.87 -16.90 1.77
CA ILE A 133 17.12 -17.93 1.05
C ILE A 133 17.60 -17.95 -0.39
N HIS A 134 18.32 -18.98 -0.79
CA HIS A 134 18.87 -19.11 -2.14
C HIS A 134 17.79 -19.55 -3.12
N TRP A 135 17.81 -18.94 -4.31
CA TRP A 135 16.89 -19.32 -5.37
C TRP A 135 16.99 -20.81 -5.70
N ARG A 136 15.84 -21.41 -6.00
CA ARG A 136 15.75 -22.73 -6.63
C ARG A 136 14.53 -22.77 -7.54
N GLU A 137 14.52 -23.69 -8.50
CA GLU A 137 13.44 -23.82 -9.48
C GLU A 137 12.06 -24.13 -8.85
N GLN A 138 12.03 -24.91 -7.77
CA GLN A 138 10.79 -25.29 -7.08
C GLN A 138 10.52 -24.35 -5.91
N PRO A 139 9.29 -23.80 -5.76
CA PRO A 139 8.96 -22.95 -4.62
C PRO A 139 9.28 -23.58 -3.26
N TYR A 140 9.67 -22.74 -2.30
CA TYR A 140 9.62 -23.10 -0.89
C TYR A 140 8.17 -23.09 -0.43
N ARG A 141 7.75 -24.15 0.26
CA ARG A 141 6.37 -24.34 0.73
C ARG A 141 6.43 -24.34 2.25
N ASP A 142 6.83 -23.20 2.77
CA ASP A 142 7.22 -23.00 4.15
C ASP A 142 6.60 -21.70 4.63
N LYS A 143 6.12 -21.70 5.87
CA LYS A 143 5.55 -20.52 6.51
C LYS A 143 6.03 -20.43 7.96
N TRP A 144 6.19 -19.21 8.45
CA TRP A 144 6.79 -18.97 9.77
C TRP A 144 6.28 -17.69 10.40
N VAL A 145 6.65 -17.51 11.67
CA VAL A 145 6.44 -16.29 12.43
C VAL A 145 7.77 -15.79 12.97
N ILE A 146 7.95 -14.46 13.01
CA ILE A 146 9.05 -13.78 13.70
C ILE A 146 8.43 -12.95 14.81
N ASN A 147 8.84 -13.18 16.05
CA ASN A 147 8.39 -12.42 17.21
C ASN A 147 9.58 -12.18 18.14
N THR A 148 10.58 -11.47 17.61
CA THR A 148 11.86 -11.22 18.27
C THR A 148 12.33 -9.82 17.91
N ALA A 149 12.91 -9.12 18.88
CA ALA A 149 13.47 -7.79 18.68
C ALA A 149 14.88 -7.91 18.10
N GLY A 150 15.09 -7.31 16.94
CA GLY A 150 16.40 -6.82 16.51
C GLY A 150 16.68 -5.44 17.11
N THR A 151 17.77 -4.85 16.66
CA THR A 151 18.10 -3.44 16.89
C THR A 151 18.66 -2.86 15.60
N GLU A 152 18.74 -1.53 15.49
CA GLU A 152 19.38 -0.86 14.36
C GLU A 152 20.78 -1.43 14.03
N ALA A 153 21.63 -1.58 15.04
CA ALA A 153 22.98 -2.12 14.89
C ALA A 153 23.06 -3.65 14.77
N ALA A 154 21.96 -4.37 15.00
CA ALA A 154 21.89 -5.83 14.94
C ALA A 154 20.47 -6.27 14.51
N PRO A 155 20.08 -5.99 13.25
CA PRO A 155 18.74 -6.27 12.77
C PRO A 155 18.51 -7.77 12.58
N ILE A 156 17.25 -8.15 12.40
CA ILE A 156 16.89 -9.48 11.91
C ILE A 156 16.54 -9.33 10.43
N VAL A 157 17.31 -10.00 9.57
CA VAL A 157 17.17 -9.87 8.11
C VAL A 157 16.78 -11.21 7.52
N VAL A 158 15.67 -11.24 6.79
CA VAL A 158 15.27 -12.36 5.93
C VAL A 158 15.34 -11.87 4.49
N THR A 159 16.31 -12.37 3.73
CA THR A 159 16.56 -11.90 2.38
C THR A 159 16.67 -13.04 1.38
N GLY A 160 16.07 -12.87 0.20
CA GLY A 160 16.30 -13.77 -0.91
C GLY A 160 17.66 -13.53 -1.58
N VAL A 161 18.28 -14.61 -2.07
CA VAL A 161 19.48 -14.56 -2.91
C VAL A 161 19.06 -14.97 -4.33
N PRO A 162 18.82 -13.99 -5.22
CA PRO A 162 18.31 -14.26 -6.56
C PRO A 162 19.34 -15.00 -7.42
N GLU A 163 18.88 -15.84 -8.34
CA GLU A 163 19.72 -16.42 -9.40
C GLU A 163 19.15 -16.03 -10.76
N ASN A 164 20.00 -15.49 -11.65
CA ASN A 164 19.60 -15.01 -12.99
C ASN A 164 18.41 -14.03 -12.98
N GLY A 165 18.32 -13.18 -11.93
CA GLY A 165 17.24 -12.20 -11.75
C GLY A 165 15.93 -12.78 -11.21
N GLN A 166 15.90 -14.07 -10.85
CA GLN A 166 14.71 -14.70 -10.27
C GLN A 166 14.80 -14.70 -8.74
N LEU A 167 13.77 -14.16 -8.09
CA LEU A 167 13.64 -14.18 -6.63
C LEU A 167 13.27 -15.59 -6.13
N PRO A 168 13.75 -16.02 -4.96
CA PRO A 168 13.26 -17.24 -4.32
C PRO A 168 11.77 -17.10 -3.99
N VAL A 169 10.98 -18.10 -4.42
CA VAL A 169 9.53 -18.12 -4.22
C VAL A 169 9.18 -18.77 -2.88
N ILE A 170 8.46 -18.05 -2.03
CA ILE A 170 7.79 -18.56 -0.83
C ILE A 170 6.29 -18.65 -1.13
N SER A 171 5.78 -19.87 -1.19
CA SER A 171 4.41 -20.17 -1.61
C SER A 171 3.58 -20.68 -0.44
N GLY A 172 2.42 -20.07 -0.22
CA GLY A 172 1.37 -20.53 0.70
C GLY A 172 0.69 -21.83 0.26
N ASP A 173 0.65 -22.14 -1.04
CA ASP A 173 0.07 -23.40 -1.52
C ASP A 173 0.85 -24.60 -0.95
N GLY A 174 0.17 -25.45 -0.19
CA GLY A 174 0.76 -26.62 0.44
C GLY A 174 1.87 -26.30 1.45
N ALA A 175 1.91 -25.08 1.99
CA ALA A 175 2.95 -24.67 2.93
C ALA A 175 2.96 -25.53 4.20
N LYS A 176 4.09 -25.55 4.91
CA LYS A 176 4.21 -26.18 6.24
C LYS A 176 4.73 -25.18 7.26
N THR A 177 4.15 -25.22 8.45
CA THR A 177 4.69 -24.60 9.66
C THR A 177 5.52 -25.64 10.41
N ARG A 178 6.74 -25.32 10.81
CA ARG A 178 7.55 -26.21 11.66
C ARG A 178 6.92 -26.43 13.04
N SER A 179 7.20 -27.57 13.65
CA SER A 179 6.56 -28.02 14.89
C SER A 179 6.95 -27.26 16.14
N GLU A 180 8.11 -26.60 16.15
CA GLU A 180 8.57 -25.85 17.32
C GLU A 180 7.94 -24.45 17.42
N LEU A 181 7.27 -23.98 16.37
CA LEU A 181 6.57 -22.71 16.39
C LEU A 181 5.19 -22.85 17.05
N SER A 182 4.83 -21.86 17.87
CA SER A 182 3.51 -21.71 18.48
C SER A 182 3.05 -20.28 18.33
N PHE A 183 2.01 -20.07 17.52
CA PHE A 183 1.42 -18.76 17.28
C PHE A 183 -0.04 -18.90 16.89
N TRP A 184 -0.83 -17.89 17.25
CA TRP A 184 -2.23 -17.80 16.87
C TRP A 184 -2.39 -17.13 15.51
N ASN A 185 -3.61 -17.16 14.96
CA ASN A 185 -3.91 -16.61 13.64
C ASN A 185 -3.05 -17.23 12.51
N GLN A 186 -2.60 -18.49 12.61
CA GLN A 186 -1.85 -19.14 11.52
C GLN A 186 -2.54 -19.03 10.15
N PRO A 187 -3.89 -19.16 10.03
CA PRO A 187 -4.59 -18.99 8.75
C PRO A 187 -4.55 -17.59 8.14
N ARG A 188 -4.05 -16.57 8.86
CA ARG A 188 -4.06 -15.16 8.44
C ARG A 188 -2.80 -14.71 7.69
N GLY A 189 -1.72 -15.50 7.68
CA GLY A 189 -0.45 -15.06 7.10
C GLY A 189 0.40 -16.19 6.53
N LEU A 190 1.22 -15.87 5.52
CA LEU A 190 2.34 -16.71 5.06
C LEU A 190 3.60 -16.41 5.90
N ILE A 191 4.08 -15.17 5.89
CA ILE A 191 5.08 -14.68 6.84
C ILE A 191 4.36 -13.83 7.86
N LYS A 192 4.39 -14.26 9.14
CA LYS A 192 3.80 -13.49 10.24
C LYS A 192 4.88 -12.75 11.03
N ILE A 193 4.60 -11.52 11.44
CA ILE A 193 5.40 -10.76 12.40
C ILE A 193 4.52 -10.46 13.62
N GLY A 194 5.06 -10.69 14.81
CA GLY A 194 4.33 -10.55 16.07
C GLY A 194 3.38 -11.72 16.38
N GLY A 195 2.78 -11.70 17.56
CA GLY A 195 1.70 -12.59 17.98
C GLY A 195 2.03 -14.08 18.05
N ALA A 196 3.01 -14.46 18.87
CA ALA A 196 3.46 -15.84 19.06
C ALA A 196 3.86 -16.17 20.51
N ASP A 197 3.63 -17.42 20.92
CA ASP A 197 4.18 -17.99 22.16
C ASP A 197 5.60 -18.55 21.97
N ALA A 198 5.92 -19.01 20.75
CA ALA A 198 7.21 -19.53 20.35
C ALA A 198 7.48 -19.16 18.87
N PRO A 199 8.43 -18.23 18.58
CA PRO A 199 9.23 -17.46 19.55
C PRO A 199 8.34 -16.60 20.45
N GLY A 200 8.66 -16.56 21.75
CA GLY A 200 7.93 -15.75 22.73
C GLY A 200 8.53 -14.36 22.89
N GLY A 201 7.75 -13.43 23.43
CA GLY A 201 8.12 -12.02 23.65
C GLY A 201 7.10 -11.07 23.00
N ASP A 202 7.16 -9.78 23.37
CA ASP A 202 6.18 -8.77 22.93
C ASP A 202 6.83 -7.61 22.14
N ALA A 203 7.95 -7.87 21.47
CA ALA A 203 8.67 -6.82 20.74
C ALA A 203 9.25 -7.40 19.45
N ALA A 204 8.44 -7.52 18.40
CA ALA A 204 8.97 -7.75 17.06
C ALA A 204 9.47 -6.40 16.53
N SER A 205 10.77 -6.25 16.31
CA SER A 205 11.31 -4.97 15.83
C SER A 205 12.61 -5.08 15.05
N TRP A 206 12.90 -4.08 14.22
CA TRP A 206 14.08 -4.04 13.34
C TRP A 206 14.19 -5.30 12.48
N ILE A 207 13.10 -5.60 11.77
CA ILE A 207 12.95 -6.79 10.92
C ILE A 207 12.88 -6.37 9.47
N PHE A 208 13.76 -6.95 8.66
CA PHE A 208 13.80 -6.76 7.22
C PHE A 208 13.31 -8.02 6.50
N ILE A 209 12.34 -7.88 5.62
CA ILE A 209 11.91 -8.92 4.67
C ILE A 209 12.17 -8.41 3.26
N GLU A 210 13.15 -9.00 2.58
CA GLU A 210 13.66 -8.45 1.32
C GLU A 210 13.89 -9.47 0.21
N ASN A 211 13.80 -9.02 -1.04
CA ASN A 211 14.22 -9.80 -2.22
C ASN A 211 13.52 -11.16 -2.35
N LEU A 212 12.27 -11.28 -1.88
CA LEU A 212 11.48 -12.50 -1.95
C LEU A 212 10.29 -12.34 -2.87
N ASP A 213 9.86 -13.47 -3.42
CA ASP A 213 8.61 -13.59 -4.12
C ASP A 213 7.60 -14.34 -3.23
N LEU A 214 6.63 -13.60 -2.70
CA LEU A 214 5.71 -14.03 -1.65
C LEU A 214 4.32 -14.18 -2.23
N ARG A 215 3.80 -15.41 -2.24
CA ARG A 215 2.54 -15.69 -2.95
C ARG A 215 1.70 -16.81 -2.37
N ASP A 216 0.48 -16.94 -2.90
CA ASP A 216 -0.41 -18.09 -2.72
C ASP A 216 -0.99 -18.25 -1.30
N ALA A 217 -0.99 -17.21 -0.47
CA ALA A 217 -1.70 -17.19 0.81
C ALA A 217 -3.19 -16.86 0.63
N SER A 218 -3.91 -17.77 -0.03
CA SER A 218 -5.30 -17.59 -0.45
C SER A 218 -6.20 -18.69 0.10
N SER A 219 -7.48 -18.37 0.31
CA SER A 219 -8.51 -19.33 0.77
C SER A 219 -8.74 -20.53 -0.15
N SER A 220 -8.25 -20.48 -1.41
CA SER A 220 -8.21 -21.64 -2.31
C SER A 220 -7.12 -22.66 -1.96
N ASN A 221 -6.14 -22.25 -1.15
CA ASN A 221 -4.96 -23.00 -0.80
C ASN A 221 -5.01 -23.45 0.67
N SER A 222 -4.10 -24.36 1.03
CA SER A 222 -4.02 -24.91 2.38
C SER A 222 -2.57 -25.10 2.83
N PHE A 223 -2.36 -25.19 4.13
CA PHE A 223 -1.07 -25.42 4.76
C PHE A 223 -1.16 -26.48 5.86
N SER A 224 -0.04 -27.05 6.26
CA SER A 224 0.07 -27.89 7.47
C SER A 224 0.49 -27.01 8.64
N ASN A 225 -0.34 -26.92 9.67
CA ASN A 225 -0.05 -26.11 10.87
C ASN A 225 1.09 -26.74 11.71
N SER A 226 1.52 -26.05 12.77
CA SER A 226 2.60 -26.54 13.64
C SER A 226 2.27 -27.87 14.35
N GLY A 227 0.99 -28.22 14.49
CA GLY A 227 0.53 -29.52 14.96
C GLY A 227 0.48 -30.63 13.90
N GLY A 228 0.86 -30.33 12.65
CA GLY A 228 0.84 -31.24 11.51
C GLY A 228 -0.54 -31.45 10.86
N ALA A 229 -1.56 -30.70 11.27
CA ALA A 229 -2.90 -30.78 10.68
C ALA A 229 -3.02 -29.82 9.48
N THR A 230 -3.66 -30.28 8.41
CA THR A 230 -3.99 -29.42 7.26
C THR A 230 -5.08 -28.42 7.62
N GLN A 231 -4.86 -27.15 7.29
CA GLN A 231 -5.77 -26.02 7.48
C GLN A 231 -5.86 -25.18 6.21
N ALA A 232 -7.03 -24.63 5.91
CA ALA A 232 -7.19 -23.63 4.85
C ALA A 232 -6.75 -22.25 5.35
N TYR A 233 -6.33 -21.37 4.43
CA TYR A 233 -6.17 -19.95 4.73
C TYR A 233 -7.54 -19.26 4.86
N SER A 234 -7.59 -18.19 5.66
CA SER A 234 -8.74 -17.29 5.69
C SER A 234 -8.85 -16.49 4.38
N GLY A 235 -10.03 -15.95 4.08
CA GLY A 235 -10.23 -15.08 2.89
C GLY A 235 -9.29 -13.87 2.89
N ASN A 236 -9.11 -13.25 4.04
CA ASN A 236 -8.23 -12.09 4.27
C ASN A 236 -6.80 -12.46 4.69
N ALA A 237 -6.32 -13.66 4.36
CA ALA A 237 -4.95 -14.06 4.64
C ALA A 237 -3.96 -13.20 3.83
N ALA A 238 -2.87 -12.75 4.46
CA ALA A 238 -1.86 -11.94 3.80
C ALA A 238 -0.58 -12.72 3.47
N ALA A 239 0.13 -12.32 2.42
CA ALA A 239 1.48 -12.82 2.17
C ALA A 239 2.44 -12.35 3.26
N LEU A 240 2.39 -11.05 3.58
CA LEU A 240 3.03 -10.43 4.74
C LEU A 240 1.96 -10.02 5.74
N TYR A 241 1.95 -10.65 6.92
CA TYR A 241 0.96 -10.38 7.97
C TYR A 241 1.65 -9.88 9.23
N VAL A 242 1.50 -8.60 9.55
CA VAL A 242 1.97 -8.02 10.81
C VAL A 242 0.80 -7.96 11.78
N GLU A 243 0.88 -8.72 12.86
CA GLU A 243 -0.04 -8.59 14.00
C GLU A 243 0.32 -7.33 14.80
N TRP A 244 1.61 -7.17 15.10
CA TRP A 244 2.22 -6.01 15.72
C TRP A 244 3.73 -5.99 15.44
N GLY A 245 4.36 -4.83 15.61
CA GLY A 245 5.81 -4.69 15.55
C GLY A 245 6.26 -3.26 15.27
N ASP A 246 7.54 -2.99 15.43
CA ASP A 246 8.11 -1.65 15.36
C ASP A 246 9.37 -1.63 14.48
N HIS A 247 9.58 -0.61 13.64
CA HIS A 247 10.71 -0.57 12.70
C HIS A 247 10.76 -1.82 11.79
N LEU A 248 9.79 -1.93 10.88
CA LEU A 248 9.65 -3.06 9.96
C LEU A 248 9.91 -2.62 8.53
N PHE A 249 10.74 -3.37 7.80
CA PHE A 249 11.18 -3.00 6.46
C PHE A 249 10.82 -4.10 5.46
N PHE A 250 9.96 -3.79 4.50
CA PHE A 250 9.56 -4.68 3.42
C PHE A 250 10.11 -4.12 2.12
N ARG A 251 11.19 -4.73 1.59
CA ARG A 251 11.95 -4.15 0.48
C ARG A 251 12.11 -5.09 -0.72
N ASN A 252 11.87 -4.57 -1.92
CA ASN A 252 12.14 -5.31 -3.17
C ASN A 252 11.50 -6.73 -3.23
N ASN A 253 10.32 -6.89 -2.62
CA ASN A 253 9.56 -8.13 -2.72
C ASN A 253 8.62 -8.09 -3.94
N GLU A 254 8.29 -9.26 -4.48
CA GLU A 254 7.09 -9.47 -5.30
C GLU A 254 6.01 -10.08 -4.39
N VAL A 255 4.81 -9.50 -4.36
CA VAL A 255 3.75 -9.88 -3.43
C VAL A 255 2.45 -10.07 -4.18
N SER A 256 2.01 -11.33 -4.32
CA SER A 256 0.88 -11.66 -5.20
C SER A 256 0.04 -12.87 -4.79
N TRP A 257 -1.11 -13.03 -5.44
CA TRP A 257 -1.97 -14.23 -5.35
C TRP A 257 -2.38 -14.63 -3.92
N SER A 258 -2.46 -13.66 -3.03
CA SER A 258 -2.89 -13.85 -1.64
C SER A 258 -4.22 -13.13 -1.42
N GLY A 259 -4.89 -13.41 -0.29
CA GLY A 259 -6.10 -12.67 0.09
C GLY A 259 -5.79 -11.18 0.15
N ASN A 260 -5.00 -10.77 1.13
CA ASN A 260 -4.30 -9.50 1.11
C ASN A 260 -2.84 -9.69 0.64
N GLY A 261 -2.22 -8.68 0.04
CA GLY A 261 -0.78 -8.73 -0.20
C GLY A 261 -0.01 -8.46 1.09
N ILE A 262 -0.07 -7.21 1.55
CA ILE A 262 0.57 -6.73 2.78
C ILE A 262 -0.49 -6.30 3.78
N PHE A 263 -0.42 -6.83 5.01
CA PHE A 263 -1.30 -6.48 6.11
C PHE A 263 -0.51 -5.98 7.33
N THR A 264 -0.95 -4.87 7.93
CA THR A 264 -0.46 -4.43 9.25
C THR A 264 -1.61 -4.11 10.20
N GLY A 265 -1.49 -4.57 11.45
CA GLY A 265 -2.41 -4.25 12.54
C GLY A 265 -1.99 -3.01 13.33
N SER A 266 -2.97 -2.34 13.95
CA SER A 266 -2.87 -1.04 14.62
C SER A 266 -1.76 -0.90 15.67
N GLN A 267 -1.31 -2.01 16.26
CA GLN A 267 -0.20 -2.06 17.20
C GLN A 267 1.17 -2.08 16.51
N SER A 268 1.25 -1.64 15.25
CA SER A 268 2.50 -1.55 14.50
C SER A 268 2.95 -0.11 14.31
N SER A 269 4.25 0.13 14.30
CA SER A 269 4.85 1.45 14.09
C SER A 269 6.08 1.40 13.18
N ASP A 270 6.35 2.51 12.49
CA ASP A 270 7.55 2.71 11.68
C ASP A 270 7.74 1.59 10.65
N VAL A 271 6.70 1.38 9.83
CA VAL A 271 6.68 0.38 8.77
C VAL A 271 7.10 1.04 7.45
N HIS A 272 8.11 0.49 6.79
CA HIS A 272 8.61 0.94 5.51
C HIS A 272 8.29 -0.09 4.43
N VAL A 273 7.38 0.26 3.53
CA VAL A 273 7.04 -0.51 2.33
C VAL A 273 7.76 0.14 1.16
N GLN A 274 8.89 -0.43 0.76
CA GLN A 274 9.80 0.19 -0.20
C GLN A 274 10.10 -0.71 -1.41
N CYS A 275 10.03 -0.16 -2.63
CA CYS A 275 10.48 -0.85 -3.85
C CYS A 275 9.81 -2.21 -4.11
N ASN A 276 8.61 -2.49 -3.56
CA ASN A 276 7.92 -3.76 -3.79
C ASN A 276 7.12 -3.73 -5.10
N TYR A 277 6.85 -4.91 -5.66
CA TYR A 277 5.83 -5.10 -6.67
C TYR A 277 4.64 -5.84 -6.04
N VAL A 278 3.52 -5.16 -5.85
CA VAL A 278 2.33 -5.70 -5.18
C VAL A 278 1.19 -5.77 -6.20
N HIS A 279 0.69 -6.96 -6.49
CA HIS A 279 -0.29 -7.18 -7.57
C HIS A 279 -1.02 -8.50 -7.42
N ASP A 280 -2.14 -8.67 -8.13
CA ASP A 280 -2.91 -9.92 -8.18
C ASP A 280 -3.35 -10.46 -6.81
N ASN A 281 -3.44 -9.61 -5.77
CA ASN A 281 -4.04 -10.00 -4.50
C ASN A 281 -5.54 -9.67 -4.48
N GLY A 282 -6.28 -10.35 -3.62
CA GLY A 282 -7.71 -10.17 -3.44
C GLY A 282 -8.47 -11.49 -3.47
N VAL A 283 -9.79 -11.39 -3.32
CA VAL A 283 -10.72 -12.52 -3.46
C VAL A 283 -11.73 -12.18 -4.57
N PRO A 284 -11.89 -13.04 -5.60
CA PRO A 284 -12.86 -12.79 -6.67
C PRO A 284 -14.27 -12.58 -6.15
N GLY A 285 -14.93 -11.53 -6.62
CA GLY A 285 -16.27 -11.13 -6.18
C GLY A 285 -16.33 -10.47 -4.79
N SER A 286 -15.19 -10.22 -4.15
CA SER A 286 -15.10 -9.50 -2.88
C SER A 286 -14.45 -8.14 -3.07
N ILE A 287 -14.89 -7.17 -2.27
CA ILE A 287 -14.31 -5.82 -2.18
C ILE A 287 -13.44 -5.64 -0.94
N TYR A 288 -13.35 -6.63 -0.05
CA TYR A 288 -12.78 -6.47 1.30
C TYR A 288 -11.29 -6.77 1.39
N GLU A 289 -10.75 -7.52 0.44
CA GLU A 289 -9.34 -7.86 0.39
C GLU A 289 -8.60 -7.02 -0.66
N HIS A 290 -7.35 -6.66 -0.39
CA HIS A 290 -6.64 -5.60 -1.09
C HIS A 290 -5.20 -5.99 -1.41
N ASN A 291 -4.54 -5.24 -2.29
CA ASN A 291 -3.10 -5.37 -2.46
C ASN A 291 -2.37 -5.01 -1.15
N SER A 292 -2.78 -3.94 -0.46
CA SER A 292 -2.43 -3.75 0.95
C SER A 292 -3.60 -3.24 1.78
N TYR A 293 -3.65 -3.71 3.03
CA TYR A 293 -4.55 -3.24 4.09
C TYR A 293 -3.68 -2.94 5.31
N THR A 294 -3.48 -1.67 5.62
CA THR A 294 -2.55 -1.26 6.68
C THR A 294 -3.21 -0.36 7.71
N GLU A 295 -2.75 -0.50 8.95
CA GLU A 295 -3.16 0.32 10.08
C GLU A 295 -1.99 0.37 11.05
N SER A 296 -1.30 1.50 11.13
CA SER A 296 -0.01 1.62 11.84
C SER A 296 0.26 3.06 12.24
N VAL A 297 1.32 3.28 13.01
CA VAL A 297 1.88 4.61 13.27
C VAL A 297 3.06 4.86 12.33
N ARG A 298 3.07 5.97 11.60
CA ARG A 298 4.17 6.42 10.72
C ARG A 298 4.59 5.39 9.65
N ILE A 299 3.61 4.82 8.96
CA ILE A 299 3.89 3.98 7.79
C ILE A 299 4.33 4.82 6.58
N THR A 300 5.34 4.36 5.86
CA THR A 300 5.83 4.97 4.61
C THR A 300 5.74 3.98 3.46
N PHE A 301 5.12 4.40 2.36
CA PHE A 301 5.11 3.69 1.08
C PHE A 301 5.94 4.47 0.06
N GLU A 302 7.02 3.88 -0.43
CA GLU A 302 7.85 4.54 -1.43
C GLU A 302 8.46 3.66 -2.51
N PHE A 303 8.57 4.18 -3.73
CA PHE A 303 9.14 3.49 -4.89
C PHE A 303 8.48 2.14 -5.23
N ASN A 304 7.27 1.88 -4.73
CA ASN A 304 6.56 0.65 -5.02
C ASN A 304 5.87 0.72 -6.39
N HIS A 305 5.70 -0.44 -6.99
CA HIS A 305 4.76 -0.66 -8.09
C HIS A 305 3.57 -1.44 -7.53
N TYR A 306 2.40 -0.83 -7.54
CA TYR A 306 1.13 -1.50 -7.30
C TYR A 306 0.44 -1.75 -8.64
N GLY A 307 0.30 -3.02 -9.01
CA GLY A 307 -0.45 -3.47 -10.17
C GLY A 307 -1.92 -3.74 -9.84
N PRO A 308 -2.74 -4.17 -10.81
CA PRO A 308 -4.13 -4.53 -10.55
C PRO A 308 -4.28 -5.62 -9.48
N PRO A 309 -5.35 -5.60 -8.66
CA PRO A 309 -5.80 -6.78 -7.92
C PRO A 309 -6.07 -7.97 -8.85
N CYS A 310 -6.29 -9.16 -8.29
CA CYS A 310 -6.56 -10.35 -9.09
C CYS A 310 -7.77 -10.19 -10.02
N PRO A 311 -7.87 -10.99 -11.09
CA PRO A 311 -9.06 -10.99 -11.97
C PRO A 311 -10.36 -11.15 -11.18
N ASP A 312 -11.35 -10.32 -11.50
CA ASP A 312 -12.66 -10.24 -10.85
C ASP A 312 -12.64 -9.88 -9.35
N CYS A 313 -11.50 -9.41 -8.83
CA CYS A 313 -11.35 -8.94 -7.46
C CYS A 313 -11.69 -7.44 -7.37
N GLY A 314 -12.59 -7.08 -6.46
CA GLY A 314 -13.12 -5.71 -6.29
C GLY A 314 -12.38 -4.89 -5.24
N GLY A 315 -11.20 -5.35 -4.80
CA GLY A 315 -10.40 -4.70 -3.77
C GLY A 315 -9.75 -3.39 -4.21
N ASN A 316 -9.36 -2.58 -3.23
CA ASN A 316 -8.52 -1.41 -3.47
C ASN A 316 -7.05 -1.82 -3.65
N ASN A 317 -6.25 -0.91 -4.22
CA ASN A 317 -4.82 -1.10 -4.33
C ASN A 317 -4.15 -0.90 -2.96
N LEU A 318 -4.08 0.34 -2.50
CA LEU A 318 -3.55 0.69 -1.20
C LEU A 318 -4.69 1.18 -0.32
N LYS A 319 -5.13 0.33 0.62
CA LYS A 319 -5.99 0.74 1.73
C LYS A 319 -5.16 0.97 2.98
N ASP A 320 -5.36 2.12 3.60
CA ASP A 320 -4.63 2.52 4.79
C ASP A 320 -5.53 3.27 5.79
N ARG A 321 -5.37 2.91 7.07
CA ARG A 321 -6.06 3.48 8.24
C ARG A 321 -5.08 4.13 9.23
N SER A 322 -3.81 4.25 8.84
CA SER A 322 -2.68 4.60 9.72
C SER A 322 -2.68 6.06 10.21
N ALA A 323 -1.90 6.33 11.25
CA ALA A 323 -1.57 7.69 11.70
C ALA A 323 -0.24 8.14 11.08
N GLY A 324 -0.16 9.36 10.53
CA GLY A 324 1.09 9.89 9.97
C GLY A 324 1.57 9.22 8.68
N THR A 325 0.65 8.71 7.86
CA THR A 325 0.94 8.01 6.60
C THR A 325 1.67 8.90 5.60
N VAL A 326 2.74 8.37 4.99
CA VAL A 326 3.45 8.97 3.85
C VAL A 326 3.38 8.02 2.64
N ILE A 327 2.91 8.52 1.51
CA ILE A 327 2.87 7.79 0.23
C ILE A 327 3.60 8.63 -0.80
N ARG A 328 4.80 8.20 -1.19
CA ARG A 328 5.64 8.99 -2.10
C ARG A 328 6.35 8.20 -3.19
N TYR A 329 6.52 8.79 -4.35
CA TYR A 329 7.33 8.19 -5.43
C TYR A 329 6.88 6.79 -5.85
N ASN A 330 5.58 6.48 -5.78
CA ASN A 330 5.05 5.17 -6.18
C ASN A 330 4.41 5.23 -7.57
N TRP A 331 4.28 4.06 -8.21
CA TRP A 331 3.37 3.85 -9.33
C TRP A 331 2.23 2.94 -8.89
N ILE A 332 1.00 3.44 -8.92
CA ILE A 332 -0.19 2.71 -8.46
C ILE A 332 -1.21 2.72 -9.59
N GLU A 333 -1.54 1.53 -10.11
CA GLU A 333 -2.44 1.40 -11.25
C GLU A 333 -3.60 0.42 -11.02
N ALA A 334 -4.79 0.80 -11.48
CA ALA A 334 -6.04 0.04 -11.33
C ALA A 334 -6.47 -0.14 -9.86
N GLY A 335 -7.21 -1.22 -9.58
CA GLY A 335 -7.93 -1.43 -8.33
C GLY A 335 -9.33 -0.83 -8.35
N ASN A 336 -10.10 -1.07 -7.29
CA ASN A 336 -11.36 -0.38 -7.09
C ASN A 336 -11.14 1.10 -6.76
N ARG A 337 -10.06 1.41 -6.04
CA ARG A 337 -9.42 2.73 -5.92
C ARG A 337 -7.92 2.52 -5.87
N GLN A 338 -7.13 3.49 -6.32
CA GLN A 338 -5.68 3.48 -6.10
C GLN A 338 -5.37 3.68 -4.62
N LEU A 339 -6.06 4.64 -3.98
CA LEU A 339 -5.84 5.05 -2.60
C LEU A 339 -7.16 5.06 -1.81
N ASP A 340 -7.25 4.27 -0.74
CA ASP A 340 -8.39 4.21 0.18
C ASP A 340 -7.91 4.52 1.60
N LEU A 341 -7.88 5.80 1.94
CA LEU A 341 -7.20 6.39 3.10
C LEU A 341 -8.22 6.80 4.16
N VAL A 342 -8.82 5.79 4.78
CA VAL A 342 -9.99 5.92 5.64
C VAL A 342 -9.60 5.94 7.12
N GLU A 343 -10.60 5.97 8.00
CA GLU A 343 -10.41 6.07 9.45
C GLU A 343 -9.88 4.77 10.05
N SER A 344 -9.13 4.88 11.13
CA SER A 344 -8.92 3.82 12.11
C SER A 344 -10.12 3.73 13.05
N ASP A 345 -10.42 2.52 13.51
CA ASP A 345 -11.34 2.24 14.63
C ASP A 345 -10.60 2.03 15.97
N HIS A 346 -9.30 2.33 16.01
CA HIS A 346 -8.45 2.25 17.19
C HIS A 346 -8.23 3.63 17.82
N ASP A 347 -8.81 3.86 19.00
CA ASP A 347 -8.74 5.13 19.74
C ASP A 347 -7.30 5.60 19.98
N GLU A 348 -6.37 4.66 20.20
CA GLU A 348 -4.95 4.93 20.40
C GLU A 348 -4.27 5.54 19.17
N LEU A 349 -4.68 5.16 17.96
CA LEU A 349 -4.18 5.75 16.72
C LEU A 349 -4.86 7.10 16.47
N VAL A 350 -6.18 7.16 16.65
CA VAL A 350 -6.98 8.38 16.44
C VAL A 350 -6.52 9.52 17.35
N ALA A 351 -6.06 9.20 18.56
CA ALA A 351 -5.55 10.19 19.53
C ALA A 351 -4.18 10.79 19.17
N LEU A 352 -3.45 10.22 18.20
CA LEU A 352 -2.12 10.70 17.84
C LEU A 352 -2.20 12.04 17.08
N PRO A 353 -1.34 13.02 17.38
CA PRO A 353 -1.28 14.28 16.63
C PRO A 353 -1.07 14.08 15.12
N GLU A 354 -0.31 13.06 14.73
CA GLU A 354 0.01 12.73 13.34
C GLU A 354 -1.18 12.13 12.59
N TYR A 355 -2.22 11.61 13.27
CA TYR A 355 -3.40 11.03 12.62
C TYR A 355 -4.18 12.04 11.77
N ALA A 356 -4.07 13.32 12.11
CA ALA A 356 -4.69 14.41 11.36
C ALA A 356 -3.89 14.82 10.11
N ARG A 357 -2.79 14.14 9.76
CA ARG A 357 -1.91 14.50 8.63
C ARG A 357 -1.58 13.28 7.79
N THR A 358 -1.82 13.40 6.49
CA THR A 358 -1.46 12.38 5.50
C THR A 358 -0.76 13.06 4.33
N TYR A 359 0.36 12.49 3.88
CA TYR A 359 1.15 13.04 2.78
C TYR A 359 1.11 12.11 1.58
N VAL A 360 0.70 12.62 0.43
CA VAL A 360 0.66 11.89 -0.84
C VAL A 360 1.35 12.75 -1.89
N TYR A 361 2.58 12.40 -2.28
CA TYR A 361 3.35 13.24 -3.21
C TYR A 361 4.32 12.53 -4.13
N GLY A 362 4.61 13.11 -5.28
CA GLY A 362 5.57 12.52 -6.23
C GLY A 362 5.11 11.17 -6.81
N ASN A 363 3.84 10.78 -6.64
CA ASN A 363 3.34 9.50 -7.13
C ASN A 363 2.78 9.62 -8.56
N VAL A 364 2.77 8.49 -9.27
CA VAL A 364 2.00 8.31 -10.50
C VAL A 364 0.81 7.41 -10.19
N LEU A 365 -0.40 7.94 -10.39
CA LEU A 365 -1.66 7.21 -10.20
C LEU A 365 -2.34 7.01 -11.55
N VAL A 366 -2.58 5.76 -11.93
CA VAL A 366 -3.14 5.41 -13.25
C VAL A 366 -4.44 4.64 -13.11
N GLU A 367 -5.50 5.19 -13.66
CA GLU A 367 -6.84 4.61 -13.66
C GLU A 367 -7.21 4.16 -15.09
N PRO A 368 -7.06 2.85 -15.40
CA PRO A 368 -7.37 2.33 -16.72
C PRO A 368 -8.88 2.27 -16.96
N ASP A 369 -9.28 2.13 -18.24
CA ASP A 369 -10.69 1.90 -18.56
C ASP A 369 -11.19 0.60 -17.96
N GLY A 370 -12.33 0.66 -17.26
CA GLY A 370 -12.95 -0.49 -16.61
C GLY A 370 -12.30 -0.94 -15.30
N ALA A 371 -11.33 -0.19 -14.74
CA ALA A 371 -10.97 -0.35 -13.32
C ALA A 371 -12.19 0.02 -12.44
N GLY A 372 -12.28 -0.52 -11.22
CA GLY A 372 -13.53 -0.64 -10.46
C GLY A 372 -14.34 0.65 -10.30
N ASN A 373 -14.18 1.35 -9.18
CA ASN A 373 -14.85 2.63 -8.94
C ASN A 373 -14.26 3.72 -9.85
N SER A 374 -15.02 4.77 -10.15
CA SER A 374 -14.47 5.94 -10.86
C SER A 374 -13.59 6.84 -9.99
N GLN A 375 -13.52 6.58 -8.68
CA GLN A 375 -12.77 7.36 -7.70
C GLN A 375 -11.31 6.90 -7.64
N ILE A 376 -10.37 7.84 -7.87
CA ILE A 376 -8.93 7.56 -7.73
C ILE A 376 -8.55 7.38 -6.26
N LEU A 377 -9.04 8.32 -5.43
CA LEU A 377 -8.71 8.43 -4.01
C LEU A 377 -9.97 8.54 -3.16
N HIS A 378 -9.97 7.94 -1.98
CA HIS A 378 -10.94 8.17 -0.92
C HIS A 378 -10.21 8.54 0.37
N TYR A 379 -10.61 9.62 1.03
CA TYR A 379 -10.06 10.07 2.31
C TYR A 379 -11.17 10.46 3.30
N GLY A 380 -11.00 10.09 4.56
CA GLY A 380 -11.95 10.41 5.64
C GLY A 380 -12.40 9.15 6.36
N GLY A 381 -13.55 8.58 5.98
CA GLY A 381 -13.98 7.31 6.52
C GLY A 381 -15.07 6.53 5.78
N ASP A 382 -15.20 5.25 6.12
CA ASP A 382 -16.08 4.25 5.50
C ASP A 382 -16.94 3.44 6.48
N LEU A 383 -16.84 3.66 7.79
CA LEU A 383 -17.64 2.97 8.82
C LEU A 383 -19.12 3.38 8.88
N GLY A 384 -19.51 4.45 8.19
CA GLY A 384 -20.89 4.94 8.14
C GLY A 384 -21.30 5.86 9.28
N ASP A 385 -20.42 6.13 10.25
CA ASP A 385 -20.60 7.12 11.30
C ASP A 385 -19.55 8.24 11.20
N GLN A 386 -20.00 9.42 10.79
CA GLN A 386 -19.12 10.58 10.52
C GLN A 386 -18.35 11.05 11.76
N ALA A 387 -18.76 10.67 12.98
CA ALA A 387 -18.05 11.03 14.20
C ALA A 387 -16.67 10.36 14.30
N TYR A 388 -16.47 9.21 13.64
CA TYR A 388 -15.21 8.47 13.65
C TYR A 388 -14.33 8.74 12.44
N TYR A 389 -14.86 9.40 11.41
CA TYR A 389 -14.09 9.67 10.19
C TYR A 389 -12.84 10.49 10.50
N ARG A 390 -11.74 10.20 9.80
CA ARG A 390 -10.51 10.98 9.91
C ARG A 390 -10.78 12.42 9.49
N LYS A 391 -10.58 13.39 10.40
CA LYS A 391 -10.86 14.83 10.19
C LYS A 391 -9.64 15.68 9.85
N GLY A 392 -8.60 15.05 9.30
CA GLY A 392 -7.31 15.66 9.06
C GLY A 392 -7.17 16.42 7.74
N THR A 393 -5.96 16.91 7.49
CA THR A 393 -5.55 17.45 6.18
C THR A 393 -4.80 16.39 5.38
N LEU A 394 -5.31 16.13 4.16
CA LEU A 394 -4.58 15.42 3.13
C LEU A 394 -3.70 16.42 2.37
N HIS A 395 -2.39 16.29 2.47
CA HIS A 395 -1.43 17.05 1.67
C HIS A 395 -1.12 16.27 0.40
N LEU A 396 -1.71 16.71 -0.72
CA LEU A 396 -1.64 16.04 -2.02
C LEU A 396 -0.85 16.90 -3.00
N TYR A 397 0.41 16.59 -3.28
CA TYR A 397 1.22 17.47 -4.11
C TYR A 397 2.20 16.81 -5.05
N ASN A 398 2.48 17.43 -6.19
CA ASN A 398 3.43 16.91 -7.18
C ASN A 398 3.14 15.47 -7.60
N ASN A 399 1.86 15.07 -7.66
CA ASN A 399 1.47 13.76 -8.22
C ASN A 399 1.09 13.91 -9.69
N THR A 400 1.25 12.83 -10.46
CA THR A 400 0.72 12.73 -11.83
C THR A 400 -0.42 11.72 -11.85
N VAL A 401 -1.65 12.21 -12.07
CA VAL A 401 -2.88 11.41 -12.08
C VAL A 401 -3.40 11.31 -13.50
N ILE A 402 -3.47 10.08 -14.02
CA ILE A 402 -3.90 9.77 -15.38
C ILE A 402 -5.09 8.85 -15.33
N SER A 403 -6.19 9.21 -16.00
CA SER A 403 -7.29 8.30 -16.26
C SER A 403 -7.47 8.06 -17.74
N THR A 404 -7.49 6.79 -18.13
CA THR A 404 -7.84 6.38 -19.50
C THR A 404 -9.27 5.85 -19.58
N ARG A 405 -10.10 6.08 -18.56
CA ARG A 405 -11.51 5.68 -18.56
C ARG A 405 -12.24 6.34 -19.72
N ASN A 406 -13.15 5.60 -20.33
CA ASN A 406 -14.13 6.12 -21.29
C ASN A 406 -15.28 6.86 -20.59
N GLY A 407 -15.53 6.53 -19.31
CA GLY A 407 -16.56 7.13 -18.48
C GLY A 407 -16.03 8.21 -17.53
N ASN A 408 -16.82 8.52 -16.50
CA ASN A 408 -16.43 9.49 -15.49
C ASN A 408 -15.23 9.02 -14.67
N THR A 409 -14.43 10.00 -14.26
CA THR A 409 -13.36 9.89 -13.27
C THR A 409 -13.62 10.93 -12.19
N THR A 410 -13.52 10.53 -10.93
CA THR A 410 -13.56 11.42 -9.77
C THR A 410 -12.17 11.41 -9.15
N TRP A 411 -11.51 12.56 -9.10
CA TRP A 411 -10.15 12.64 -8.55
C TRP A 411 -10.13 12.20 -7.08
N MET A 412 -11.08 12.65 -6.27
CA MET A 412 -11.17 12.18 -4.89
C MET A 412 -12.59 12.15 -4.32
N ARG A 413 -12.79 11.28 -3.33
CA ARG A 413 -13.92 11.32 -2.40
C ARG A 413 -13.39 11.75 -1.04
N LEU A 414 -13.89 12.88 -0.54
CA LEU A 414 -13.74 13.27 0.86
C LEU A 414 -15.03 12.87 1.58
N SER A 415 -14.97 12.10 2.66
CA SER A 415 -16.17 11.43 3.21
C SER A 415 -17.26 12.35 3.77
N SER A 416 -16.91 13.54 4.22
CA SER A 416 -17.78 14.53 4.84
C SER A 416 -17.22 15.93 4.59
N ASN A 417 -17.83 16.97 5.18
CA ASN A 417 -17.38 18.36 5.02
C ASN A 417 -16.29 18.78 6.00
N ASP A 418 -15.88 17.87 6.89
CA ASP A 418 -14.86 18.12 7.91
C ASP A 418 -13.45 17.75 7.42
N GLU A 419 -13.33 16.99 6.33
CA GLU A 419 -12.04 16.66 5.72
C GLU A 419 -11.57 17.76 4.76
N THR A 420 -10.27 18.04 4.79
CA THR A 420 -9.64 19.02 3.91
C THR A 420 -8.54 18.36 3.08
N CYS A 421 -8.49 18.69 1.79
CA CYS A 421 -7.39 18.34 0.90
C CYS A 421 -6.71 19.62 0.40
N ASP A 422 -5.42 19.76 0.69
CA ASP A 422 -4.55 20.80 0.12
C ASP A 422 -3.84 20.20 -1.10
N ALA A 423 -4.37 20.47 -2.30
CA ALA A 423 -3.93 19.90 -3.55
C ALA A 423 -3.07 20.90 -4.35
N ARG A 424 -1.76 20.62 -4.45
CA ARG A 424 -0.79 21.52 -5.09
C ARG A 424 0.06 20.87 -6.16
N ASN A 425 0.35 21.57 -7.25
CA ASN A 425 1.37 21.12 -8.21
C ASN A 425 1.10 19.72 -8.78
N ASN A 426 -0.14 19.23 -8.79
CA ASN A 426 -0.49 17.94 -9.36
C ASN A 426 -0.84 18.08 -10.84
N VAL A 427 -0.63 17.01 -11.61
CA VAL A 427 -1.24 16.84 -12.94
C VAL A 427 -2.47 15.97 -12.80
N VAL A 428 -3.61 16.41 -13.34
CA VAL A 428 -4.84 15.61 -13.43
C VAL A 428 -5.35 15.62 -14.86
N TYR A 429 -5.15 14.52 -15.57
CA TYR A 429 -5.47 14.37 -16.98
C TYR A 429 -6.36 13.15 -17.24
N VAL A 430 -7.40 13.33 -18.06
CA VAL A 430 -8.31 12.25 -18.46
C VAL A 430 -8.46 12.21 -19.98
N THR A 431 -8.44 11.02 -20.57
CA THR A 431 -8.50 10.86 -22.04
C THR A 431 -9.92 10.98 -22.62
N ALA A 432 -10.96 10.83 -21.79
CA ALA A 432 -12.36 10.96 -22.23
C ALA A 432 -12.83 12.43 -22.35
N GLY A 433 -11.95 13.40 -22.11
CA GLY A 433 -12.22 14.83 -22.13
C GLY A 433 -12.65 15.38 -20.78
N GLY A 434 -12.28 16.63 -20.47
CA GLY A 434 -12.40 17.16 -19.10
C GLY A 434 -13.81 17.16 -18.51
N ALA A 435 -14.87 17.18 -19.32
CA ALA A 435 -16.24 17.07 -18.80
C ALA A 435 -16.52 15.76 -18.04
N THR A 436 -15.70 14.71 -18.24
CA THR A 436 -15.78 13.44 -17.50
C THR A 436 -14.93 13.44 -16.23
N LEU A 437 -14.19 14.51 -15.94
CA LEU A 437 -13.43 14.67 -14.70
C LEU A 437 -14.20 15.52 -13.69
N ALA A 438 -14.48 14.92 -12.53
CA ALA A 438 -14.92 15.58 -11.32
C ALA A 438 -13.75 15.73 -10.34
N MET A 439 -13.62 16.90 -9.71
CA MET A 439 -12.62 17.12 -8.66
C MET A 439 -12.98 16.34 -7.38
N THR A 440 -14.26 16.32 -7.00
CA THR A 440 -14.77 15.62 -5.82
C THR A 440 -16.09 14.88 -6.07
N SER A 441 -16.44 13.92 -5.21
CA SER A 441 -17.79 13.33 -5.11
C SER A 441 -18.81 14.22 -4.37
N GLY A 442 -18.50 15.51 -4.15
CA GLY A 442 -19.45 16.52 -3.68
C GLY A 442 -19.32 16.94 -2.21
N THR A 443 -18.50 16.27 -1.42
CA THR A 443 -18.23 16.60 -0.01
C THR A 443 -16.77 17.00 0.21
N GLY A 444 -16.49 17.60 1.38
CA GLY A 444 -15.15 17.99 1.82
C GLY A 444 -14.73 19.37 1.34
N GLN A 445 -13.57 19.81 1.81
CA GLN A 445 -12.95 21.07 1.41
C GLN A 445 -11.72 20.78 0.55
N LEU A 446 -11.84 20.97 -0.76
CA LEU A 446 -10.74 20.79 -1.70
C LEU A 446 -10.17 22.16 -2.08
N GLU A 447 -8.91 22.40 -1.72
CA GLU A 447 -8.15 23.58 -2.09
C GLU A 447 -7.21 23.28 -3.26
N LEU A 448 -7.36 24.00 -4.38
CA LEU A 448 -6.56 23.80 -5.59
C LEU A 448 -5.57 24.96 -5.76
N ARG A 449 -4.27 24.65 -5.83
CA ARG A 449 -3.21 25.63 -6.13
C ARG A 449 -2.23 25.07 -7.15
N ASN A 450 -1.89 25.82 -8.19
CA ASN A 450 -0.78 25.47 -9.09
C ASN A 450 -0.84 24.04 -9.70
N ASN A 451 -2.02 23.43 -9.81
CA ASN A 451 -2.19 22.15 -10.49
C ASN A 451 -2.29 22.36 -12.00
N TRP A 452 -1.91 21.38 -12.79
CA TRP A 452 -2.33 21.28 -14.20
C TRP A 452 -3.59 20.42 -14.28
N LEU A 453 -4.68 20.98 -14.80
CA LEU A 453 -5.99 20.35 -14.88
C LEU A 453 -6.49 20.35 -16.32
N VAL A 454 -6.99 19.21 -16.79
CA VAL A 454 -7.57 19.09 -18.14
C VAL A 454 -8.76 20.02 -18.35
N GLU A 455 -8.79 20.77 -19.45
CA GLU A 455 -9.84 21.73 -19.77
C GLU A 455 -11.24 21.11 -19.76
N GLY A 456 -12.18 21.77 -19.07
CA GLY A 456 -13.59 21.38 -19.03
C GLY A 456 -13.98 20.51 -17.83
N TRP A 457 -13.10 20.32 -16.84
CA TRP A 457 -13.41 19.69 -15.57
C TRP A 457 -14.57 20.38 -14.81
N THR A 458 -15.22 19.63 -13.92
CA THR A 458 -16.29 20.11 -13.03
C THR A 458 -15.95 19.86 -11.56
N ASP A 459 -16.53 20.63 -10.64
CA ASP A 459 -16.36 20.41 -9.20
C ASP A 459 -16.79 18.99 -8.82
N THR A 460 -17.97 18.59 -9.32
CA THR A 460 -18.55 17.26 -9.08
C THR A 460 -19.55 16.90 -10.18
N HIS A 461 -19.78 15.60 -10.37
CA HIS A 461 -20.93 15.07 -11.12
C HIS A 461 -22.13 14.74 -10.22
N ASP A 462 -21.97 14.86 -8.90
CA ASP A 462 -23.00 14.63 -7.89
C ASP A 462 -23.59 15.97 -7.39
N ASN A 463 -24.06 16.01 -6.14
CA ASN A 463 -24.50 17.23 -5.48
C ASN A 463 -23.39 17.81 -4.59
N LEU A 464 -22.92 19.01 -4.92
CA LEU A 464 -21.91 19.70 -4.12
C LEU A 464 -22.52 20.22 -2.81
N THR A 465 -22.05 19.68 -1.69
CA THR A 465 -22.34 20.16 -0.33
C THR A 465 -21.09 20.64 0.41
N GLY A 466 -19.90 20.25 -0.06
CA GLY A 466 -18.59 20.78 0.37
C GLY A 466 -18.16 22.00 -0.45
N SER A 467 -16.85 22.16 -0.65
CA SER A 467 -16.29 23.19 -1.53
C SER A 467 -15.13 22.68 -2.38
N VAL A 468 -15.03 23.23 -3.59
CA VAL A 468 -13.84 23.18 -4.44
C VAL A 468 -13.41 24.62 -4.64
N THR A 469 -12.24 24.98 -4.10
CA THR A 469 -11.76 26.36 -4.06
C THR A 469 -10.47 26.47 -4.86
N ASP A 470 -10.54 27.16 -6.00
CA ASP A 470 -9.37 27.59 -6.75
C ASP A 470 -8.70 28.77 -6.04
N LEU A 471 -7.52 28.54 -5.49
CA LEU A 471 -6.72 29.52 -4.77
C LEU A 471 -5.62 30.15 -5.64
N GLY A 472 -5.61 29.84 -6.94
CA GLY A 472 -4.77 30.46 -7.95
C GLY A 472 -3.61 29.60 -8.43
N GLY A 473 -3.02 30.02 -9.56
CA GLY A 473 -1.85 29.38 -10.17
C GLY A 473 -2.15 28.11 -10.96
N ASN A 474 -3.37 27.56 -10.89
CA ASN A 474 -3.73 26.38 -11.68
C ASN A 474 -3.61 26.68 -13.19
N VAL A 475 -3.01 25.74 -13.93
CA VAL A 475 -2.93 25.73 -15.39
C VAL A 475 -4.05 24.85 -15.92
N VAL A 476 -4.81 25.35 -16.89
CA VAL A 476 -5.90 24.61 -17.52
C VAL A 476 -5.63 24.51 -19.02
N GLY A 477 -5.56 23.28 -19.53
CA GLY A 477 -5.17 23.03 -20.91
C GLY A 477 -5.75 21.74 -21.47
N ALA A 478 -5.64 21.55 -22.78
CA ALA A 478 -6.12 20.35 -23.44
C ALA A 478 -5.18 19.16 -23.21
N GLU A 479 -3.86 19.40 -23.21
CA GLU A 479 -2.82 18.38 -23.14
C GLU A 479 -1.64 18.87 -22.29
N PRO A 480 -1.13 18.09 -21.31
CA PRO A 480 0.00 18.50 -20.47
C PRO A 480 1.32 18.65 -21.23
N GLY A 481 1.48 17.90 -22.32
CA GLY A 481 2.73 17.83 -23.09
C GLY A 481 3.76 16.86 -22.50
N PHE A 482 3.35 15.62 -22.22
CA PHE A 482 4.25 14.55 -21.79
C PHE A 482 5.28 14.16 -22.86
N VAL A 483 6.40 13.57 -22.44
CA VAL A 483 7.45 13.02 -23.33
C VAL A 483 6.87 11.91 -24.24
N ASP A 484 6.20 10.91 -23.66
CA ASP A 484 5.51 9.86 -24.41
C ASP A 484 4.33 9.28 -23.60
N PHE A 485 3.14 9.84 -23.83
CA PHE A 485 1.92 9.36 -23.16
C PHE A 485 1.60 7.89 -23.47
N ALA A 486 1.85 7.42 -24.70
CA ALA A 486 1.52 6.05 -25.11
C ALA A 486 2.50 5.03 -24.49
N GLY A 487 3.77 5.42 -24.36
CA GLY A 487 4.79 4.68 -23.60
C GLY A 487 4.65 4.81 -22.08
N GLN A 488 3.72 5.64 -21.61
CA GLN A 488 3.53 6.03 -20.21
C GLN A 488 4.76 6.69 -19.58
N ASP A 489 5.52 7.44 -20.39
CA ASP A 489 6.53 8.39 -19.95
C ASP A 489 5.83 9.74 -19.74
N PHE A 490 5.42 9.97 -18.49
CA PHE A 490 4.70 11.17 -18.08
C PHE A 490 5.62 12.30 -17.61
N GLY A 491 6.92 12.24 -17.93
CA GLY A 491 7.81 13.38 -17.76
C GLY A 491 7.41 14.55 -18.67
N PRO A 492 7.70 15.81 -18.30
CA PRO A 492 7.36 16.96 -19.12
C PRO A 492 8.31 17.11 -20.32
N ALA A 493 7.76 17.12 -21.54
CA ALA A 493 8.55 17.38 -22.76
C ALA A 493 9.04 18.85 -22.80
N PRO A 494 10.03 19.21 -23.64
CA PRO A 494 10.61 20.57 -23.67
C PRO A 494 9.64 21.74 -23.92
N ALA A 495 8.43 21.48 -24.43
CA ALA A 495 7.39 22.48 -24.66
C ALA A 495 6.14 22.24 -23.78
N SER A 496 6.28 21.41 -22.74
CA SER A 496 5.20 21.07 -21.81
C SER A 496 4.72 22.29 -21.02
N GLU A 497 3.43 22.33 -20.75
CA GLU A 497 2.82 23.34 -19.86
C GLU A 497 3.10 23.07 -18.38
N LEU A 498 3.76 21.95 -18.05
CA LEU A 498 4.10 21.57 -16.69
C LEU A 498 5.40 22.23 -16.20
N ARG A 499 6.21 22.77 -17.12
CA ARG A 499 7.58 23.23 -16.84
C ARG A 499 7.64 24.55 -16.11
N ASP A 500 8.44 24.63 -15.04
CA ASP A 500 8.79 25.85 -14.30
C ASP A 500 7.56 26.66 -13.81
N VAL A 501 6.44 25.99 -13.54
CA VAL A 501 5.16 26.63 -13.18
C VAL A 501 4.56 26.13 -11.86
N ALA A 502 5.24 25.22 -11.16
CA ALA A 502 4.80 24.83 -9.83
C ALA A 502 4.87 26.01 -8.86
N GLY A 503 3.93 26.03 -7.92
CA GLY A 503 3.87 27.01 -6.85
C GLY A 503 4.54 26.52 -5.57
N PRO A 504 4.61 27.39 -4.54
CA PRO A 504 5.13 27.01 -3.25
C PRO A 504 4.25 25.93 -2.60
N LEU A 505 4.92 24.97 -1.96
CA LEU A 505 4.28 23.97 -1.12
C LEU A 505 3.69 24.60 0.16
N ALA A 506 2.91 23.83 0.90
CA ALA A 506 2.44 24.24 2.22
C ALA A 506 3.62 24.36 3.21
N ASP A 507 3.47 25.16 4.25
CA ASP A 507 4.52 25.30 5.26
C ASP A 507 4.79 23.93 5.92
N GLN A 508 6.08 23.61 6.13
CA GLN A 508 6.53 22.40 6.86
C GLN A 508 6.16 21.06 6.18
N VAL A 509 5.81 21.05 4.90
CA VAL A 509 5.73 19.80 4.13
C VAL A 509 7.05 19.56 3.38
N PRO A 510 7.51 18.30 3.26
CA PRO A 510 8.73 18.00 2.54
C PRO A 510 8.58 18.28 1.04
N ALA A 511 9.63 18.75 0.39
CA ALA A 511 9.66 18.87 -1.06
C ALA A 511 9.97 17.50 -1.70
N PRO A 512 9.43 17.20 -2.90
CA PRO A 512 9.82 15.99 -3.62
C PRO A 512 11.28 16.10 -4.06
N THR A 513 12.11 15.13 -3.66
CA THR A 513 13.54 15.04 -4.00
C THR A 513 13.85 13.91 -4.97
N TRP A 514 12.86 13.07 -5.27
CA TRP A 514 12.98 11.93 -6.18
C TRP A 514 11.84 11.91 -7.20
N ALA A 515 12.10 11.28 -8.33
CA ALA A 515 11.11 10.87 -9.32
C ALA A 515 11.13 9.34 -9.45
N TYR A 516 9.94 8.74 -9.49
CA TYR A 516 9.82 7.30 -9.73
C TYR A 516 10.24 6.95 -11.15
N ILE A 517 11.06 5.92 -11.32
CA ILE A 517 11.33 5.32 -12.63
C ILE A 517 10.51 4.04 -12.74
N LYS A 518 9.75 3.93 -13.83
CA LYS A 518 8.81 2.83 -14.02
C LYS A 518 9.48 1.46 -13.85
N HIS A 519 8.90 0.66 -12.94
CA HIS A 519 9.30 -0.68 -12.47
C HIS A 519 10.33 -0.71 -11.31
N ARG A 520 9.95 -0.14 -10.15
CA ARG A 520 10.69 -0.23 -8.87
C ARG A 520 12.09 0.37 -8.93
N SER A 521 12.18 1.62 -9.34
CA SER A 521 13.43 2.37 -9.38
C SER A 521 13.14 3.85 -9.13
N GLY A 522 14.18 4.63 -8.87
CA GLY A 522 14.07 6.08 -8.72
C GLY A 522 15.29 6.81 -9.26
N ALA A 523 15.09 8.08 -9.60
CA ALA A 523 16.18 9.01 -9.88
C ALA A 523 16.00 10.29 -9.07
N PRO A 524 17.11 10.96 -8.71
CA PRO A 524 17.07 12.29 -8.13
C PRO A 524 16.20 13.20 -8.99
N ARG A 525 15.30 13.94 -8.34
CA ARG A 525 14.55 14.98 -9.01
C ARG A 525 15.53 16.12 -9.28
N VAL A 526 15.71 16.48 -10.55
CA VAL A 526 16.61 17.57 -10.93
C VAL A 526 16.09 18.86 -10.30
N ASP A 527 16.97 19.67 -9.73
CA ASP A 527 16.66 21.01 -9.25
C ASP A 527 17.43 22.00 -10.11
N ASP A 528 16.73 22.69 -11.01
CA ASP A 528 17.29 23.77 -11.82
C ASP A 528 16.90 25.17 -11.30
N GLY A 529 16.27 25.22 -10.12
CA GLY A 529 15.86 26.42 -9.41
C GLY A 529 14.40 26.83 -9.62
N GLU A 530 13.68 26.17 -10.53
CA GLU A 530 12.23 26.29 -10.69
C GLU A 530 11.63 24.86 -10.64
N LEU A 531 10.41 24.71 -10.15
CA LEU A 531 9.81 23.39 -9.96
C LEU A 531 8.72 23.12 -11.02
N ASP A 532 8.69 21.91 -11.54
CA ASP A 532 7.67 21.42 -12.45
C ASP A 532 6.43 20.90 -11.72
N ILE A 533 5.26 21.06 -12.36
CA ILE A 533 4.02 20.42 -11.92
C ILE A 533 4.08 18.92 -12.21
N GLY A 534 3.71 18.10 -11.22
CA GLY A 534 3.61 16.64 -11.34
C GLY A 534 4.77 15.88 -10.72
N ALA A 535 4.78 14.56 -10.94
CA ALA A 535 5.73 13.62 -10.31
C ALA A 535 7.16 13.69 -10.85
N TYR A 536 7.37 14.37 -11.98
CA TYR A 536 8.63 14.42 -12.70
C TYR A 536 9.12 15.85 -12.90
N GLU A 537 10.44 15.99 -13.03
CA GLU A 537 11.11 17.20 -13.52
C GLU A 537 11.64 16.97 -14.93
N GLY A 538 11.68 18.02 -15.75
CA GLY A 538 12.00 17.95 -17.18
C GLY A 538 13.32 18.52 -17.64
#